data_AF-A0A7K2NB28-F1
#
_entry.id   AF-A0A7K2NB28-F1
#
_cell.length_a   1.000
_cell.length_b   1.000
_cell.length_c   1.000
_cell.angle_alpha   90.00
_cell.angle_beta   90.00
_cell.angle_gamma   90.00
#
_symmetry.space_group_name_H-M   'P 1'
#
loop_
_entity.id
_entity.type
_entity.pdbx_description
1 polymer ?
#
loop_
_entity_poly.entity_id
_entity_poly.type
_entity_poly.pdbx_seq_one_letter_code
_entity_poly.pdbx_strand_id
1 'polypeptide(L)'
;MSESFDLGHGHTASFTSWAPDRELNPQYADLPDVNLWGVVIDHPWPDGSPCIGSAATFDGPVVRQIDPTRPVWTVESLDPLTLSPSLLCRGCGDHGFIRGGRWVPA
;
A
#
# COMPACT_ATOMS: atom_id res chain seq x y z
N MET A 1 8.13 -11.95 -6.83
CA MET A 1 8.41 -10.97 -5.76
C MET A 1 8.33 -9.61 -6.40
N SER A 2 7.47 -8.72 -5.91
CA SER A 2 7.51 -7.32 -6.35
C SER A 2 8.84 -6.71 -5.92
N GLU A 3 9.44 -5.90 -6.79
CA GLU A 3 10.68 -5.19 -6.49
C GLU A 3 10.39 -4.11 -5.45
N SER A 4 11.21 -4.05 -4.40
CA SER A 4 11.13 -3.02 -3.38
C SER A 4 11.95 -1.80 -3.79
N PHE A 5 11.52 -0.61 -3.39
CA PHE A 5 12.21 0.65 -3.63
C PHE A 5 12.33 1.47 -2.34
N ASP A 6 13.43 2.21 -2.23
CA ASP A 6 13.78 3.00 -1.05
C ASP A 6 13.07 4.36 -1.04
N LEU A 7 12.30 4.60 0.01
CA LEU A 7 11.62 5.86 0.28
C LEU A 7 12.48 6.80 1.14
N GLY A 8 13.61 6.36 1.67
CA GLY A 8 14.42 7.08 2.62
C GLY A 8 13.88 6.96 4.06
N HIS A 9 14.58 7.53 5.03
CA HIS A 9 14.23 7.45 6.46
C HIS A 9 14.05 6.01 6.98
N GLY A 10 14.74 5.03 6.40
CA GLY A 10 14.59 3.62 6.76
C GLY A 10 13.30 2.97 6.27
N HIS A 11 12.61 3.58 5.31
CA HIS A 11 11.38 3.07 4.71
C HIS A 11 11.64 2.48 3.33
N THR A 12 11.12 1.29 3.09
CA THR A 12 11.04 0.72 1.74
C THR A 12 9.60 0.43 1.37
N ALA A 13 9.29 0.50 0.09
CA ALA A 13 7.96 0.22 -0.42
C ALA A 13 7.99 -0.83 -1.52
N SER A 14 6.94 -1.64 -1.60
CA SER A 14 6.76 -2.64 -2.66
C SER A 14 5.31 -2.61 -3.14
N PHE A 15 5.10 -2.56 -4.45
CA PHE A 15 3.75 -2.66 -4.99
C PHE A 15 3.15 -4.05 -4.76
N THR A 16 1.83 -4.11 -4.67
CA THR A 16 1.06 -5.34 -4.52
C THR A 16 0.03 -5.44 -5.64
N SER A 17 -0.30 -6.68 -5.99
CA SER A 17 -1.35 -7.02 -6.94
C SER A 17 -2.47 -7.78 -6.24
N TRP A 18 -3.68 -7.67 -6.77
CA TRP A 18 -4.83 -8.47 -6.37
C TRP A 18 -5.24 -9.36 -7.53
N ALA A 19 -5.10 -10.67 -7.35
CA ALA A 19 -5.46 -11.70 -8.30
C ALA A 19 -6.00 -12.90 -7.50
N PRO A 20 -7.29 -12.87 -7.09
CA PRO A 20 -7.83 -13.89 -6.23
C PRO A 20 -7.90 -15.23 -6.96
N ASP A 21 -7.73 -16.31 -6.21
CA ASP A 21 -8.12 -17.62 -6.68
C ASP A 21 -9.65 -17.66 -6.82
N ARG A 22 -10.14 -17.67 -8.07
CA ARG A 22 -11.57 -17.65 -8.39
C ARG A 22 -12.22 -19.02 -8.31
N GLU A 23 -11.44 -20.10 -8.29
CA GLU A 23 -11.97 -21.44 -8.02
C GLU A 23 -12.38 -21.55 -6.56
N LEU A 24 -11.56 -21.00 -5.66
CA LEU A 24 -11.86 -20.93 -4.22
C LEU A 24 -12.77 -19.74 -3.85
N ASN A 25 -12.74 -18.66 -4.63
CA ASN A 25 -13.50 -17.43 -4.38
C ASN A 25 -14.40 -17.05 -5.56
N PRO A 26 -15.46 -17.84 -5.84
CA PRO A 26 -16.34 -17.62 -6.98
C PRO A 26 -17.09 -16.28 -6.92
N GLN A 27 -17.21 -15.65 -5.75
CA GLN A 27 -17.78 -14.31 -5.60
C GLN A 27 -17.00 -13.22 -6.36
N TYR A 28 -15.77 -13.51 -6.80
CA TYR A 28 -14.92 -12.59 -7.58
C TYR A 28 -14.74 -13.02 -9.04
N ALA A 29 -15.55 -13.97 -9.52
CA ALA A 29 -15.40 -14.55 -10.86
C ALA A 29 -15.37 -13.49 -11.98
N ASP A 30 -16.20 -12.45 -11.86
CA ASP A 30 -16.34 -11.39 -12.88
C ASP A 30 -15.45 -10.16 -12.64
N LEU A 31 -14.64 -10.16 -11.57
CA LEU A 31 -13.74 -9.05 -11.27
C LEU A 31 -12.40 -9.27 -11.97
N PRO A 32 -11.81 -8.24 -12.61
CA PRO A 32 -10.50 -8.36 -13.23
C PRO A 32 -9.37 -8.39 -12.18
N ASP A 33 -8.23 -8.97 -12.53
CA ASP A 33 -7.01 -8.81 -11.74
C ASP A 33 -6.56 -7.34 -11.73
N VAL A 34 -5.93 -6.92 -10.62
CA VAL A 34 -5.43 -5.56 -10.43
C VAL A 34 -3.93 -5.60 -10.13
N ASN A 35 -3.12 -5.17 -11.09
CA ASN A 35 -1.66 -5.19 -10.95
C ASN A 35 -1.12 -4.17 -9.93
N LEU A 36 -1.78 -3.01 -9.82
CA LEU A 36 -1.44 -1.94 -8.88
C LEU A 36 -2.56 -1.82 -7.84
N TRP A 37 -2.67 -2.83 -6.99
CA TRP A 37 -3.69 -2.87 -5.93
C TRP A 37 -3.36 -1.93 -4.78
N GLY A 38 -2.07 -1.77 -4.49
CA GLY A 38 -1.61 -0.96 -3.37
C GLY A 38 -0.11 -1.07 -3.18
N VAL A 39 0.36 -0.58 -2.04
CA VAL A 39 1.76 -0.63 -1.64
C VAL A 39 1.87 -1.11 -0.19
N VAL A 40 2.87 -1.93 0.08
CA VAL A 40 3.32 -2.28 1.44
C VAL A 40 4.57 -1.47 1.76
N ILE A 41 4.64 -0.92 2.97
CA ILE A 41 5.71 -0.06 3.46
C ILE A 41 6.36 -0.75 4.65
N ASP A 42 7.58 -1.22 4.45
CA ASP A 42 8.41 -1.79 5.49
C ASP A 42 9.28 -0.69 6.13
N HIS A 43 9.43 -0.78 7.45
CA HIS A 43 10.21 0.16 8.26
C HIS A 43 10.58 -0.52 9.60
N PRO A 44 11.64 -0.05 10.29
CA PRO A 44 11.98 -0.58 11.61
C PRO A 44 11.07 0.00 12.70
N TRP A 45 10.91 -0.76 13.79
CA TRP A 45 10.49 -0.23 15.08
C TRP A 45 11.53 0.75 15.63
N PRO A 46 11.17 1.59 16.63
CA PRO A 46 12.13 2.48 17.30
C PRO A 46 13.35 1.78 17.91
N ASP A 47 13.22 0.50 18.27
CA ASP A 47 14.32 -0.33 18.78
C ASP A 47 15.18 -0.97 17.68
N GLY A 48 14.88 -0.69 16.40
CA GLY A 48 15.58 -1.21 15.23
C GLY A 48 15.09 -2.58 14.74
N SER A 49 14.16 -3.24 15.45
CA SER A 49 13.60 -4.52 14.99
C SER A 49 12.65 -4.32 13.78
N PRO A 50 12.39 -5.34 12.95
CA PRO A 50 11.48 -5.20 11.81
C PRO A 50 10.02 -4.95 12.23
N CYS A 51 9.38 -3.92 11.66
CA CYS A 51 7.94 -3.74 11.81
C CYS A 51 7.16 -4.56 10.77
N ILE A 52 6.00 -5.07 11.17
CA ILE A 52 5.04 -5.62 10.21
C ILE A 52 4.47 -4.39 9.50
N GLY A 53 4.98 -4.13 8.29
CA GLY A 53 4.79 -2.89 7.55
C GLY A 53 3.34 -2.41 7.46
N SER A 54 3.20 -1.12 7.17
CA SER A 54 1.88 -0.55 6.86
C SER A 54 1.52 -0.82 5.40
N ALA A 55 0.23 -0.84 5.06
CA ALA A 55 -0.21 -1.01 3.69
C ALA A 55 -1.22 0.07 3.30
N ALA A 56 -1.05 0.63 2.11
CA ALA A 56 -2.02 1.52 1.50
C ALA A 56 -2.66 0.82 0.29
N THR A 57 -3.96 0.56 0.37
CA THR A 57 -4.74 0.08 -0.78
C THR A 57 -5.09 1.27 -1.67
N PHE A 58 -4.84 1.18 -2.97
CA PHE A 58 -5.13 2.28 -3.89
C PHE A 58 -6.62 2.36 -4.19
N ASP A 59 -7.13 3.58 -4.36
CA ASP A 59 -8.51 3.78 -4.79
C ASP A 59 -8.69 3.29 -6.23
N GLY A 60 -9.80 2.61 -6.49
CA GLY A 60 -10.08 2.02 -7.78
C GLY A 60 -11.42 1.28 -7.82
N PRO A 61 -11.99 1.05 -9.00
CA PRO A 61 -13.34 0.49 -9.13
C PRO A 61 -13.46 -0.91 -8.51
N VAL A 62 -12.44 -1.76 -8.66
CA VAL A 62 -12.45 -3.13 -8.14
C VAL A 62 -12.46 -3.15 -6.62
N VAL A 63 -11.61 -2.35 -5.95
CA VAL A 63 -11.62 -2.29 -4.47
C VAL A 63 -12.95 -1.77 -3.95
N ARG A 64 -13.56 -0.79 -4.62
CA ARG A 64 -14.86 -0.24 -4.21
C ARG A 64 -16.00 -1.23 -4.41
N GLN A 65 -15.90 -2.12 -5.38
CA GLN A 65 -16.88 -3.18 -5.57
C GLN A 65 -16.73 -4.30 -4.53
N ILE A 66 -15.48 -4.61 -4.12
CA ILE A 66 -15.20 -5.65 -3.12
C ILE A 66 -15.56 -5.17 -1.71
N ASP A 67 -15.10 -3.98 -1.34
CA ASP A 67 -15.34 -3.37 -0.03
C ASP A 67 -15.49 -1.84 -0.20
N PRO A 68 -16.72 -1.33 -0.33
CA PRO A 68 -16.96 0.10 -0.52
C PRO A 68 -16.55 0.94 0.70
N THR A 69 -16.41 0.32 1.87
CA THR A 69 -16.10 1.01 3.15
C THR A 69 -14.61 1.03 3.48
N ARG A 70 -13.80 0.29 2.73
CA ARG A 70 -12.36 0.21 2.94
C ARG A 70 -11.71 1.59 2.82
N PRO A 71 -10.84 1.98 3.78
CA PRO A 71 -9.95 3.11 3.58
C PRO A 71 -9.02 2.86 2.40
N VAL A 72 -8.94 3.82 1.49
CA VAL A 72 -8.07 3.76 0.31
C VAL A 72 -7.34 5.07 0.11
N TRP A 73 -6.25 5.00 -0.64
CA TRP A 73 -5.38 6.12 -0.95
C TRP A 73 -5.50 6.49 -2.42
N THR A 74 -5.61 7.79 -2.68
CA THR A 74 -5.48 8.34 -4.02
C THR A 74 -4.00 8.30 -4.42
N VAL A 75 -3.74 7.74 -5.61
CA VAL A 75 -2.43 7.81 -6.26
C VAL A 75 -2.37 9.11 -7.05
N GLU A 76 -1.61 10.09 -6.54
CA GLU A 76 -1.43 11.39 -7.21
C GLU A 76 -0.38 11.31 -8.32
N SER A 77 0.62 10.45 -8.16
CA SER A 77 1.66 10.13 -9.15
C SER A 77 2.22 8.73 -8.89
N LEU A 78 2.56 7.98 -9.94
CA LEU A 78 3.19 6.66 -9.84
C LEU A 78 4.72 6.71 -9.94
N ASP A 79 5.26 7.66 -10.69
CA ASP A 79 6.69 7.78 -10.92
C ASP A 79 7.11 9.27 -10.97
N PRO A 80 7.62 9.84 -9.85
CA PRO A 80 7.83 9.17 -8.57
C PRO A 80 6.52 9.04 -7.76
N LEU A 81 6.42 7.99 -6.93
CA LEU A 81 5.20 7.67 -6.16
C LEU A 81 4.80 8.81 -5.23
N THR A 82 3.53 9.22 -5.29
CA THR A 82 2.92 10.21 -4.39
C THR A 82 1.51 9.77 -4.02
N LEU A 83 1.20 9.70 -2.72
CA LEU A 83 -0.07 9.17 -2.20
C LEU A 83 -0.74 10.14 -1.22
N SER A 84 -2.08 10.14 -1.21
CA SER A 84 -2.89 10.86 -0.25
C SER A 84 -4.05 10.00 0.25
N PRO A 85 -4.41 10.00 1.56
CA PRO A 85 -3.83 10.80 2.65
C PRO A 85 -2.49 10.25 3.18
N SER A 86 -2.03 10.71 4.35
CA SER A 86 -0.89 10.13 5.07
C SER A 86 -1.11 8.65 5.43
N LEU A 87 -0.03 7.96 5.79
CA LEU A 87 -0.03 6.59 6.28
C LEU A 87 0.36 6.56 7.76
N LEU A 88 -0.42 5.86 8.56
CA LEU A 88 -0.14 5.59 9.97
C LEU A 88 0.11 4.10 10.16
N CYS A 89 1.30 3.73 10.61
CA CYS A 89 1.57 2.40 11.10
C CYS A 89 0.90 2.21 12.46
N ARG A 90 -0.17 1.40 12.49
CA ARG A 90 -0.89 1.13 13.74
C ARG A 90 -0.12 0.24 14.74
N GLY A 91 0.97 -0.39 14.29
CA GLY A 91 1.83 -1.22 15.13
C GLY A 91 2.77 -0.40 16.00
N CYS A 92 3.63 0.42 15.36
CA CYS A 92 4.66 1.20 16.05
C CYS A 92 4.36 2.69 16.20
N GLY A 93 3.31 3.20 15.54
CA GLY A 93 2.91 4.60 15.58
C GLY A 93 3.63 5.51 14.57
N ASP A 94 4.53 4.96 13.74
CA ASP A 94 5.19 5.73 12.69
C ASP A 94 4.17 6.31 11.69
N HIS A 95 4.33 7.58 11.34
CA HIS A 95 3.33 8.36 10.61
C HIS A 95 4.00 9.33 9.65
N GLY A 96 3.58 9.28 8.39
CA GLY A 96 4.10 10.17 7.36
C GLY A 96 3.36 10.07 6.04
N PHE A 97 3.96 10.66 5.02
CA PHE A 97 3.44 10.74 3.66
C PHE A 97 4.45 10.13 2.69
N ILE A 98 3.96 9.60 1.59
CA ILE A 98 4.80 9.30 0.42
C ILE A 98 4.64 10.46 -0.57
N ARG A 99 5.70 11.23 -0.79
CA ARG A 99 5.74 12.39 -1.69
C ARG A 99 6.98 12.33 -2.56
N GLY A 100 6.81 12.39 -3.88
CA GLY A 100 7.95 12.41 -4.80
C GLY A 100 8.87 11.20 -4.64
N GLY A 101 8.32 10.02 -4.33
CA GLY A 101 9.07 8.79 -4.12
C GLY A 101 9.85 8.75 -2.81
N ARG A 102 9.51 9.63 -1.86
CA ARG A 102 10.17 9.74 -0.55
C ARG A 102 9.16 9.69 0.59
N TRP A 103 9.60 9.14 1.72
CA TRP A 103 8.92 9.25 2.99
C TRP A 103 9.12 10.67 3.56
N VAL A 104 8.03 11.30 3.98
CA VAL A 104 8.01 12.61 4.63
C VAL A 104 7.27 12.45 5.96
N PRO A 105 7.96 12.51 7.11
CA PRO A 105 7.32 12.41 8.43
C PRO A 105 6.19 13.45 8.61
N ALA A 106 5.13 13.07 9.35
CA ALA A 106 3.99 13.93 9.66
C ALA A 106 4.23 14.85 10.88
#